data_AF-A0A932BV07-F1
#
_entry.id   AF-A0A932BV07-F1
#
_cell.length_a   1.000
_cell.length_b   1.000
_cell.length_c   1.000
_cell.angle_alpha   90.00
_cell.angle_beta   90.00
_cell.angle_gamma   90.00
#
_symmetry.space_group_name_H-M   'P 1'
#
loop_
_entity.id
_entity.type
_entity.pdbx_description
1 polymer ?
#
loop_
_entity_poly.entity_id
_entity_poly.type
_entity_poly.pdbx_seq_one_letter_code
_entity_poly.pdbx_strand_id
1 'polypeptide(L)'
;MDNELAQINQKLDYLTAQFEAQRAQQQGMKELMDDAIPVVNHVIKLSIDELAEVGSDFELGDLLFLVKRVLRDTRMLVGLLDQLESVAELAEEGQQMGKRIFHQVTMELDRLEREGYFGFARAGVKVADRLVRDHKPEELESLGLRVADALKAEPPAKVSLFDLVRAMGDPKVRRGLYRSLNLLKAIGD
;
A
#
# COMPACT_ATOMS: atom_id res chain seq x y z
N MET A 1 32.61 59.55 31.57
CA MET A 1 31.41 60.10 30.90
C MET A 1 31.13 59.37 29.58
N ASP A 2 32.14 58.93 28.82
CA ASP A 2 31.91 58.21 27.55
C ASP A 2 31.29 56.80 27.70
N ASN A 3 31.53 56.12 28.82
CA ASN A 3 31.02 54.75 29.04
C ASN A 3 29.51 54.72 29.36
N GLU A 4 28.97 55.77 29.97
CA GLU A 4 27.52 55.87 30.28
C GLU A 4 26.71 56.16 29.01
N LEU A 5 27.24 57.01 28.12
CA LEU A 5 26.63 57.29 26.82
C LEU A 5 26.63 56.04 25.92
N ALA A 6 27.69 55.23 25.95
CA ALA A 6 27.75 53.97 25.21
C ALA A 6 26.73 52.93 25.73
N GLN A 7 26.55 52.83 27.04
CA GLN A 7 25.56 51.92 27.64
C GLN A 7 24.11 52.37 27.39
N ILE A 8 23.86 53.68 27.34
CA ILE A 8 22.55 54.22 26.99
C ILE A 8 22.23 53.94 25.52
N ASN A 9 23.18 54.13 24.61
CA ASN A 9 22.99 53.78 23.19
C ASN A 9 22.73 52.29 23.01
N GLN A 10 23.47 51.40 23.68
CA GLN A 10 23.20 49.95 23.59
C GLN A 10 21.82 49.56 24.13
N LYS A 11 21.35 50.20 25.21
CA LYS A 11 20.00 49.96 25.75
C LYS A 11 18.92 50.54 24.85
N LEU A 12 19.17 51.69 24.24
CA LEU A 12 18.26 52.31 23.28
C LEU A 12 18.19 51.49 22.00
N ASP A 13 19.29 50.97 21.48
CA ASP A 13 19.31 50.10 20.31
C ASP A 13 18.59 48.78 20.58
N TYR A 14 18.79 48.19 21.77
CA TYR A 14 18.07 46.99 22.19
C TYR A 14 16.57 47.22 22.33
N LEU A 15 16.16 48.32 22.97
CA LEU A 15 14.75 48.68 23.10
C LEU A 15 14.13 49.04 21.75
N THR A 16 14.87 49.72 20.87
CA THR A 16 14.39 50.09 19.52
C THR A 16 14.19 48.85 18.66
N ALA A 17 15.14 47.92 18.66
CA ALA A 17 15.01 46.64 17.96
C ALA A 17 13.81 45.82 18.48
N GLN A 18 13.57 45.82 19.80
CA GLN A 18 12.42 45.13 20.38
C GLN A 18 11.09 45.82 20.02
N PHE A 19 11.08 47.15 19.98
CA PHE A 19 9.90 47.94 19.63
C PHE A 19 9.53 47.79 18.15
N GLU A 20 10.52 47.70 17.27
CA GLU A 20 10.33 47.45 15.84
C GLU A 20 9.80 46.03 15.59
N ALA A 21 10.37 45.02 16.24
CA ALA A 21 9.86 43.64 16.16
C ALA A 21 8.42 43.51 16.70
N GLN A 22 8.09 44.23 17.78
CA GLN A 22 6.75 44.26 18.34
C GLN A 22 5.76 44.98 17.40
N ARG A 23 6.18 46.06 16.74
CA ARG A 23 5.36 46.76 15.74
C ARG A 23 5.08 45.89 14.52
N ALA A 24 6.11 45.20 14.00
CA ALA A 24 5.94 44.28 12.88
C ALA A 24 4.96 43.14 13.21
N GLN A 25 5.04 42.61 14.43
CA GLN A 25 4.10 41.60 14.91
C GLN A 25 2.66 42.15 15.10
N GLN A 26 2.52 43.37 15.63
CA GLN A 26 1.21 44.01 15.78
C GLN A 26 0.58 44.39 14.44
N GLN A 27 1.37 44.81 13.46
CA GLN A 27 0.91 45.11 12.12
C GLN A 27 0.47 43.84 11.40
N GLY A 28 1.28 42.78 11.43
CA GLY A 28 0.90 41.50 10.85
C GLY A 28 -0.36 40.91 11.49
N MET A 29 -0.55 41.07 12.80
CA MET A 29 -1.77 40.65 13.48
C MET A 29 -2.99 41.50 13.09
N LYS A 30 -2.81 42.81 12.90
CA LYS A 30 -3.86 43.71 12.42
C LYS A 30 -4.25 43.42 10.97
N GLU A 31 -3.28 43.21 10.09
CA GLU A 31 -3.54 42.82 8.70
C GLU A 31 -4.26 41.47 8.64
N LEU A 32 -3.81 40.48 9.42
CA LEU A 32 -4.50 39.19 9.50
C LEU A 32 -5.93 39.33 10.04
N MET A 33 -6.15 40.21 11.02
CA MET A 33 -7.50 40.52 11.53
C MET A 33 -8.33 41.26 10.48
N ASP A 34 -7.78 42.26 9.81
CA ASP A 34 -8.45 43.04 8.78
C ASP A 34 -8.78 42.19 7.54
N ASP A 35 -7.98 41.16 7.23
CA ASP A 35 -8.23 40.20 6.16
C ASP A 35 -9.16 39.05 6.61
N ALA A 36 -9.10 38.64 7.88
CA ALA A 36 -9.97 37.61 8.42
C ALA A 36 -11.41 38.10 8.63
N ILE A 37 -11.61 39.36 9.03
CA ILE A 37 -12.94 39.97 9.23
C ILE A 37 -13.84 39.84 7.98
N PRO A 38 -13.40 40.16 6.76
CA PRO A 38 -14.21 39.99 5.56
C PRO A 38 -14.43 38.52 5.22
N VAL A 39 -13.43 37.63 5.40
CA VAL A 39 -13.59 36.19 5.17
C VAL A 39 -14.63 35.59 6.12
N VAL A 40 -14.57 35.92 7.41
CA VAL A 40 -15.55 35.49 8.41
C VAL A 40 -16.94 36.04 8.07
N ASN A 41 -17.06 37.32 7.71
CA ASN A 41 -18.32 37.89 7.25
C ASN A 41 -18.85 37.21 5.98
N HIS A 42 -17.97 36.80 5.07
CA HIS A 42 -18.34 36.12 3.82
C HIS A 42 -18.79 34.68 4.08
N VAL A 43 -18.11 33.95 4.96
CA VAL A 43 -18.51 32.60 5.40
C VAL A 43 -19.85 32.66 6.12
N ILE A 44 -20.07 33.64 7.01
CA ILE A 44 -21.36 33.82 7.69
C ILE A 44 -22.48 34.10 6.67
N LYS A 45 -22.23 34.97 5.67
CA LYS A 45 -23.21 35.26 4.62
C LYS A 45 -23.48 34.08 3.68
N LEU A 46 -22.43 33.40 3.22
CA LEU A 46 -22.55 32.17 2.43
C LEU A 46 -23.30 31.10 3.20
N SER A 47 -23.01 30.92 4.49
CA SER A 47 -23.79 30.03 5.34
C SER A 47 -25.24 30.49 5.46
N ILE A 48 -25.54 31.79 5.61
CA ILE A 48 -26.94 32.27 5.63
C ILE A 48 -27.68 31.98 4.31
N ASP A 49 -26.99 32.12 3.17
CA ASP A 49 -27.55 31.88 1.84
C ASP A 49 -27.67 30.36 1.55
N GLU A 50 -26.69 29.53 1.93
CA GLU A 50 -26.74 28.07 1.83
C GLU A 50 -27.71 27.45 2.85
N LEU A 51 -27.88 28.04 4.03
CA LEU A 51 -28.91 27.67 5.01
C LEU A 51 -30.33 27.96 4.48
N ALA A 52 -30.48 28.86 3.51
CA ALA A 52 -31.75 29.04 2.81
C ALA A 52 -32.00 27.94 1.76
N GLU A 53 -30.95 27.24 1.31
CA GLU A 53 -31.01 26.17 0.30
C GLU A 53 -31.06 24.77 0.94
N VAL A 54 -30.44 24.60 2.12
CA VAL A 54 -30.65 23.49 3.06
C VAL A 54 -31.92 23.78 3.87
N GLY A 55 -33.07 23.69 3.22
CA GLY A 55 -34.36 24.08 3.79
C GLY A 55 -34.62 23.51 5.20
N SER A 56 -35.14 24.36 6.09
CA SER A 56 -35.80 24.10 7.39
C SER A 56 -35.14 23.19 8.44
N ASP A 57 -34.07 22.47 8.13
CA ASP A 57 -33.54 21.40 8.98
C ASP A 57 -32.29 21.80 9.77
N PHE A 58 -31.68 22.96 9.46
CA PHE A 58 -30.51 23.46 10.17
C PHE A 58 -30.73 24.91 10.61
N GLU A 59 -31.09 25.12 11.87
CA GLU A 59 -31.28 26.45 12.43
C GLU A 59 -29.98 26.98 13.06
N LEU A 60 -29.80 28.31 13.11
CA LEU A 60 -28.74 28.95 13.91
C LEU A 60 -28.77 28.50 15.39
N GLY A 61 -29.95 28.15 15.88
CA GLY A 61 -30.15 27.53 17.20
C GLY A 61 -29.47 26.17 17.33
N ASP A 62 -29.50 25.35 16.28
CA ASP A 62 -28.88 24.02 16.26
C ASP A 62 -27.36 24.09 16.22
N LEU A 63 -26.80 25.07 15.51
CA LEU A 63 -25.35 25.32 15.52
C LEU A 63 -24.87 25.74 16.92
N LEU A 64 -25.58 26.67 17.58
CA LEU A 64 -25.29 27.06 18.96
C LEU A 64 -25.53 25.92 19.96
N PHE A 65 -26.51 25.05 19.69
CA PHE A 65 -26.77 23.86 20.49
C PHE A 65 -25.66 22.84 20.34
N LEU A 66 -25.16 22.60 19.12
CA LEU A 66 -24.01 21.75 18.82
C LEU A 66 -22.75 22.27 19.50
N VAL A 67 -22.44 23.57 19.38
CA VAL A 67 -21.28 24.17 20.06
C VAL A 67 -21.43 24.03 21.57
N LYS A 68 -22.60 24.32 22.14
CA LYS A 68 -22.86 24.10 23.57
C LYS A 68 -22.80 22.63 23.97
N ARG A 69 -23.20 21.70 23.09
CA ARG A 69 -23.15 20.25 23.31
C ARG A 69 -21.70 19.79 23.35
N VAL A 70 -20.89 20.20 22.38
CA VAL A 70 -19.45 19.90 22.29
C VAL A 70 -18.69 20.48 23.49
N LEU A 71 -19.00 21.71 23.89
CA LEU A 71 -18.41 22.34 25.09
C LEU A 71 -18.88 21.67 26.40
N ARG A 72 -20.08 21.09 26.43
CA ARG A 72 -20.64 20.40 27.60
C ARG A 72 -20.18 18.95 27.71
N ASP A 73 -20.01 18.28 26.57
CA ASP A 73 -19.51 16.91 26.42
C ASP A 73 -18.00 16.91 26.12
N THR A 74 -17.23 17.73 26.85
CA THR A 74 -15.75 17.71 26.76
C THR A 74 -15.18 16.29 27.00
N ARG A 75 -15.85 15.49 27.83
CA ARG A 75 -15.45 14.09 28.08
C ARG A 75 -15.55 13.21 26.85
N MET A 76 -16.54 13.45 25.98
CA MET A 76 -16.65 12.73 24.70
C MET A 76 -15.49 13.11 23.77
N LEU A 77 -15.11 14.39 23.74
CA LEU A 77 -13.95 14.85 22.97
C LEU A 77 -12.64 14.26 23.48
N VAL A 78 -12.45 14.21 24.80
CA VAL A 78 -11.28 13.59 25.42
C VAL A 78 -11.20 12.11 25.06
N GLY A 79 -12.32 11.37 25.16
CA GLY A 79 -12.33 9.96 24.76
C GLY A 79 -12.01 9.74 23.28
N LEU A 80 -12.41 10.65 22.39
CA LEU A 80 -12.02 10.60 20.97
C LEU A 80 -10.54 10.93 20.77
N LEU A 81 -9.99 11.87 21.53
CA LEU A 81 -8.55 12.21 21.54
C LEU A 81 -7.70 11.03 22.02
N ASP A 82 -8.11 10.36 23.11
CA ASP A 82 -7.45 9.15 23.62
C ASP A 82 -7.48 8.04 22.58
N GLN A 83 -8.58 7.92 21.83
CA GLN A 83 -8.70 6.94 20.75
C GLN A 83 -7.77 7.28 19.57
N LEU A 84 -7.62 8.55 19.22
CA LEU A 84 -6.65 9.00 18.22
C LEU A 84 -5.20 8.79 18.69
N GLU A 85 -4.91 8.98 19.97
CA GLU A 85 -3.61 8.69 20.58
C GLU A 85 -3.29 7.20 20.44
N SER A 86 -4.23 6.31 20.78
CA SER A 86 -4.02 4.87 20.61
C SER A 86 -3.78 4.45 19.16
N VAL A 87 -4.43 5.11 18.19
CA VAL A 87 -4.19 4.86 16.76
C VAL A 87 -2.82 5.38 16.33
N ALA A 88 -2.39 6.53 16.84
CA ALA A 88 -1.07 7.08 16.58
C ALA A 88 0.05 6.19 17.16
N GLU A 89 -0.13 5.70 18.40
CA GLU A 89 0.78 4.75 19.05
C GLU A 89 0.88 3.44 18.23
N LEU A 90 -0.26 2.88 17.81
CA LEU A 90 -0.28 1.68 16.96
C LEU A 90 0.37 1.92 15.59
N ALA A 91 0.20 3.11 15.01
CA ALA A 91 0.86 3.46 13.75
C ALA A 91 2.38 3.57 13.91
N GLU A 92 2.85 4.10 15.03
CA GLU A 92 4.27 4.19 15.36
C GLU A 92 4.88 2.80 15.62
N GLU A 93 4.21 1.96 16.41
CA GLU A 93 4.59 0.56 16.61
C GLU A 93 4.58 -0.23 15.30
N GLY A 94 3.54 -0.03 14.48
CA GLY A 94 3.37 -0.64 13.17
C GLY A 94 4.49 -0.26 12.20
N GLN A 95 4.94 1.01 12.20
CA GLN A 95 6.09 1.44 11.39
C GLN A 95 7.38 0.73 11.80
N GLN A 96 7.64 0.61 13.11
CA GLN A 96 8.86 -0.05 13.60
C GLN A 96 8.82 -1.55 13.33
N MET A 97 7.68 -2.19 13.54
CA MET A 97 7.48 -3.62 13.30
C MET A 97 7.50 -3.94 11.80
N GLY A 98 6.91 -3.06 10.98
CA GLY A 98 6.91 -3.14 9.52
C GLY A 98 8.32 -3.15 8.93
N LYS A 99 9.25 -2.33 9.46
CA LYS A 99 10.67 -2.37 9.03
C LYS A 99 11.32 -3.73 9.27
N ARG A 100 11.05 -4.37 10.40
CA ARG A 100 11.58 -5.72 10.71
C ARG A 100 10.99 -6.79 9.79
N ILE A 101 9.67 -6.78 9.60
CA ILE A 101 8.98 -7.71 8.71
C ILE A 101 9.46 -7.53 7.26
N PHE A 102 9.59 -6.28 6.81
CA PHE A 102 10.08 -5.96 5.48
C PHE A 102 11.49 -6.50 5.26
N HIS A 103 12.39 -6.31 6.23
CA HIS A 103 13.74 -6.86 6.16
C HIS A 103 13.73 -8.38 6.06
N GLN A 104 12.91 -9.06 6.87
CA GLN A 104 12.82 -10.52 6.86
C GLN A 104 12.25 -11.08 5.56
N VAL A 105 11.19 -10.47 5.02
CA VAL A 105 10.64 -10.82 3.71
C VAL A 105 11.67 -10.59 2.61
N THR A 106 12.40 -9.48 2.66
CA THR A 106 13.45 -9.18 1.67
C THR A 106 14.56 -10.22 1.72
N MET A 107 14.98 -10.65 2.91
CA MET A 107 15.98 -11.72 3.07
C MET A 107 15.50 -13.06 2.51
N GLU A 108 14.25 -13.44 2.78
CA GLU A 108 13.67 -14.67 2.24
C GLU A 108 13.56 -14.61 0.71
N LEU A 109 13.15 -13.48 0.14
CA LEU A 109 13.08 -13.29 -1.31
C LEU A 109 14.49 -13.31 -1.94
N ASP A 110 15.50 -12.67 -1.33
CA ASP A 110 16.90 -12.71 -1.80
C ASP A 110 17.46 -14.15 -1.76
N ARG A 111 17.13 -14.90 -0.71
CA ARG A 111 17.47 -16.32 -0.60
C ARG A 111 16.84 -17.13 -1.74
N LEU A 112 15.54 -16.97 -1.97
CA LEU A 112 14.82 -17.64 -3.06
C LEU A 112 15.39 -17.26 -4.43
N GLU A 113 15.80 -16.01 -4.62
CA GLU A 113 16.47 -15.55 -5.84
C GLU A 113 17.83 -16.24 -6.03
N ARG A 114 18.67 -16.26 -5.00
CA ARG A 114 20.00 -16.91 -5.02
C ARG A 114 19.92 -18.42 -5.23
N GLU A 115 18.93 -19.06 -4.63
CA GLU A 115 18.64 -20.49 -4.83
C GLU A 115 18.01 -20.77 -6.21
N GLY A 116 17.69 -19.73 -6.99
CA GLY A 116 17.24 -19.84 -8.38
C GLY A 116 15.73 -20.09 -8.55
N TYR A 117 14.94 -20.02 -7.47
CA TYR A 117 13.49 -20.26 -7.52
C TYR A 117 12.77 -19.29 -8.45
N PHE A 118 13.16 -18.01 -8.48
CA PHE A 118 12.56 -17.05 -9.41
C PHE A 118 12.91 -17.33 -10.87
N GLY A 119 14.12 -17.82 -11.14
CA GLY A 119 14.53 -18.26 -12.47
C GLY A 119 13.67 -19.44 -12.94
N PHE A 120 13.52 -20.45 -12.07
CA PHE A 120 12.67 -21.60 -12.32
C PHE A 120 11.21 -21.23 -12.52
N ALA A 121 10.64 -20.41 -11.62
CA ALA A 121 9.25 -19.96 -11.71
C ALA A 121 8.99 -19.16 -13.01
N ARG A 122 9.90 -18.26 -13.39
CA ARG A 122 9.79 -17.48 -14.64
C ARG A 122 9.88 -18.38 -15.87
N ALA A 123 10.72 -19.40 -15.86
CA ALA A 123 10.77 -20.41 -16.92
C ALA A 123 9.46 -21.22 -16.97
N GLY A 124 8.94 -21.63 -15.82
CA GLY A 124 7.66 -22.32 -15.69
C GLY A 124 6.49 -21.52 -16.24
N VAL A 125 6.41 -20.23 -15.93
CA VAL A 125 5.37 -19.32 -16.48
C VAL A 125 5.46 -19.22 -18.00
N LYS A 126 6.66 -19.13 -18.58
CA LYS A 126 6.83 -19.09 -20.04
C LYS A 126 6.39 -20.39 -20.71
N VAL A 127 6.67 -21.53 -20.07
CA VAL A 127 6.20 -22.84 -20.55
C VAL A 127 4.67 -22.90 -20.44
N ALA A 128 4.11 -22.52 -19.30
CA ALA A 128 2.67 -22.48 -19.09
C ALA A 128 1.95 -21.55 -20.08
N ASP A 129 2.46 -20.35 -20.35
CA ASP A 129 1.89 -19.41 -21.33
C ASP A 129 1.88 -20.02 -22.74
N ARG A 130 2.94 -20.72 -23.15
CA ARG A 130 2.94 -21.45 -24.44
C ARG A 130 1.90 -22.57 -24.48
N LEU A 131 1.80 -23.36 -23.41
CA LEU A 131 0.79 -24.42 -23.35
C LEU A 131 -0.62 -23.85 -23.41
N VAL A 132 -0.91 -22.76 -22.70
CA VAL A 132 -2.23 -22.12 -22.65
C VAL A 132 -2.60 -21.45 -23.99
N ARG A 133 -1.62 -20.90 -24.72
CA ARG A 133 -1.87 -20.33 -26.06
C ARG A 133 -2.16 -21.38 -27.12
N ASP A 134 -1.43 -22.49 -27.06
CA ASP A 134 -1.49 -23.50 -28.12
C ASP A 134 -2.53 -24.60 -27.85
N HIS A 135 -2.99 -24.75 -26.60
CA HIS A 135 -3.90 -25.82 -26.18
C HIS A 135 -5.06 -25.28 -25.35
N LYS A 136 -6.23 -25.90 -25.47
CA LYS A 136 -7.42 -25.46 -24.73
C LYS A 136 -7.34 -25.85 -23.25
N PRO A 137 -7.98 -25.09 -22.34
CA PRO A 137 -7.96 -25.37 -20.90
C PRO A 137 -8.41 -26.79 -20.54
N GLU A 138 -9.40 -27.32 -21.26
CA GLU A 138 -9.96 -28.65 -21.02
C GLU A 138 -8.98 -29.78 -21.40
N GLU A 139 -8.09 -29.53 -22.37
CA GLU A 139 -7.06 -30.47 -22.76
C GLU A 139 -5.95 -30.56 -21.70
N LEU A 140 -5.57 -29.41 -21.14
CA LEU A 140 -4.58 -29.31 -20.04
C LEU A 140 -5.04 -30.05 -18.78
N GLU A 141 -6.29 -29.89 -18.38
CA GLU A 141 -6.88 -30.60 -17.24
C GLU A 141 -6.87 -32.12 -17.46
N SER A 142 -7.29 -32.56 -18.66
CA SER A 142 -7.29 -33.98 -19.02
C SER A 142 -5.87 -34.58 -19.07
N LEU A 143 -4.87 -33.80 -19.48
CA LEU A 143 -3.47 -34.19 -19.49
C LEU A 143 -2.93 -34.30 -18.06
N GLY A 144 -3.22 -33.33 -17.20
CA GLY A 144 -2.83 -33.35 -15.78
C GLY A 144 -3.36 -34.58 -15.05
N LEU A 145 -4.64 -34.92 -15.27
CA LEU A 145 -5.27 -36.11 -14.68
C LEU A 145 -4.58 -37.40 -15.15
N ARG A 146 -4.35 -37.54 -16.47
CA ARG A 146 -3.72 -38.72 -17.07
C ARG A 146 -2.27 -38.92 -16.63
N VAL A 147 -1.52 -37.84 -16.44
CA VAL A 147 -0.14 -37.91 -15.93
C VAL A 147 -0.12 -38.31 -14.47
N ALA A 148 -1.01 -37.74 -13.64
CA ALA A 148 -1.14 -38.13 -12.25
C ALA A 148 -1.54 -39.61 -12.08
N ASP A 149 -2.46 -40.10 -12.91
CA ASP A 149 -2.86 -41.51 -12.92
C ASP A 149 -1.73 -42.44 -13.40
N ALA A 150 -0.97 -42.02 -14.42
CA ALA A 150 0.19 -42.77 -14.91
C ALA A 150 1.34 -42.85 -13.89
N LEU A 151 1.54 -41.80 -13.09
CA LEU A 151 2.54 -41.77 -12.01
C LEU A 151 2.13 -42.61 -10.80
N LYS A 152 0.83 -42.81 -10.57
CA LYS A 152 0.31 -43.71 -9.52
C LYS A 152 0.37 -45.18 -9.90
N ALA A 153 0.39 -45.50 -11.20
CA ALA A 153 0.48 -46.87 -11.66
C ALA A 153 1.90 -47.42 -11.41
N GLU A 154 2.04 -48.37 -10.49
CA GLU A 154 3.31 -49.06 -10.28
C GLU A 154 3.71 -49.83 -11.56
N PRO A 155 4.92 -49.62 -12.10
CA PRO A 155 5.34 -50.34 -13.30
C PRO A 155 5.46 -51.84 -13.00
N PRO A 156 5.07 -52.71 -13.94
CA PRO A 156 5.16 -54.15 -13.75
C PRO A 156 6.61 -54.57 -13.52
N ALA A 157 6.84 -55.41 -12.50
CA ALA A 157 8.17 -55.76 -11.98
C ALA A 157 9.14 -56.39 -13.00
N LYS A 158 8.66 -56.89 -14.14
CA LYS A 158 9.49 -57.38 -15.25
C LYS A 158 8.81 -57.05 -16.57
N VAL A 159 9.43 -56.19 -17.37
CA VAL A 159 9.04 -55.94 -18.76
C VAL A 159 9.98 -56.75 -19.64
N SER A 160 9.46 -57.72 -20.40
CA SER A 160 10.27 -58.47 -21.35
C SER A 160 10.41 -57.70 -22.67
N LEU A 161 11.51 -57.92 -23.40
CA LEU A 161 11.74 -57.30 -24.72
C LEU A 161 10.64 -57.68 -25.73
N PHE A 162 10.08 -58.89 -25.60
CA PHE A 162 8.97 -59.34 -26.45
C PHE A 162 7.68 -58.57 -26.17
N ASP A 163 7.36 -58.32 -24.89
CA ASP A 163 6.19 -57.53 -24.51
C ASP A 163 6.31 -56.09 -25.00
N LEU A 164 7.52 -55.54 -25.02
CA LEU A 164 7.82 -54.19 -25.51
C LEU A 164 7.64 -54.10 -27.02
N VAL A 165 8.10 -55.10 -27.78
CA VAL A 165 7.86 -55.21 -29.23
C VAL A 165 6.37 -55.39 -29.53
N ARG A 166 5.66 -56.19 -28.74
CA ARG A 166 4.20 -56.34 -28.87
C ARG A 166 3.47 -55.03 -28.57
N ALA A 167 3.93 -54.26 -27.56
CA ALA A 167 3.39 -52.96 -27.21
C ALA A 167 3.61 -51.90 -28.31
N MET A 168 4.71 -51.97 -29.07
CA MET A 168 4.92 -51.11 -30.24
C MET A 168 3.91 -51.36 -31.37
N GLY A 169 3.12 -52.44 -31.32
CA GLY A 169 1.97 -52.65 -32.19
C GLY A 169 0.84 -51.64 -31.95
N ASP A 170 0.74 -51.06 -30.76
CA ASP A 170 -0.27 -50.05 -30.44
C ASP A 170 0.07 -48.70 -31.12
N PRO A 171 -0.85 -48.14 -31.93
CA PRO A 171 -0.68 -46.82 -32.55
C PRO A 171 -0.40 -45.68 -31.55
N LYS A 172 -0.83 -45.79 -30.30
CA LYS A 172 -0.56 -44.81 -29.24
C LYS A 172 0.90 -44.88 -28.77
N VAL A 173 1.43 -46.09 -28.60
CA VAL A 173 2.82 -46.32 -28.17
C VAL A 173 3.80 -45.80 -29.21
N ARG A 174 3.55 -46.07 -30.51
CA ARG A 174 4.40 -45.54 -31.59
C ARG A 174 4.39 -44.01 -31.66
N ARG A 175 3.21 -43.38 -31.48
CA ARG A 175 3.09 -41.92 -31.45
C ARG A 175 3.81 -41.32 -30.24
N GLY A 176 3.76 -41.99 -29.09
CA GLY A 176 4.55 -41.63 -27.92
C GLY A 176 6.06 -41.71 -28.18
N LEU A 177 6.53 -42.83 -28.74
CA LEU A 177 7.94 -43.07 -29.07
C LEU A 177 8.51 -42.01 -30.04
N TYR A 178 7.72 -41.64 -31.06
CA TYR A 178 8.09 -40.58 -32.00
C TYR A 178 8.21 -39.21 -31.32
N ARG A 179 7.28 -38.87 -30.41
CA ARG A 179 7.36 -37.63 -29.62
C ARG A 179 8.59 -37.62 -28.69
N SER A 180 8.90 -38.75 -28.03
CA SER A 180 10.11 -38.84 -27.20
C SER A 180 11.39 -38.70 -28.02
N LEU A 181 11.43 -39.24 -29.24
CA LEU A 181 12.57 -39.06 -30.15
C LEU A 181 12.74 -37.59 -30.58
N ASN A 182 11.64 -36.90 -30.89
CA ASN A 182 11.68 -35.46 -31.21
C ASN A 182 12.09 -34.60 -30.01
N LEU A 183 11.67 -34.95 -28.80
CA LEU A 183 12.11 -34.26 -27.57
C LEU A 183 13.61 -34.48 -27.32
N LEU A 184 14.11 -35.71 -27.48
CA LEU A 184 15.54 -36.01 -27.35
C LEU A 184 16.37 -35.24 -28.37
N LYS A 185 15.88 -35.13 -29.61
CA LYS A 185 16.53 -34.33 -30.65
C LYS A 185 16.58 -32.84 -30.29
N ALA A 186 15.48 -32.30 -29.74
CA ALA A 186 15.42 -30.89 -29.32
C ALA A 186 16.24 -30.56 -28.07
N ILE A 187 16.62 -31.56 -27.27
CA ILE A 187 17.49 -31.41 -26.09
C ILE A 187 18.98 -31.55 -26.47
N GLY A 188 19.28 -32.23 -27.60
CA GLY A 188 20.64 -32.46 -28.08
C GLY A 188 21.20 -31.39 -29.02
N ASP A 189 20.35 -30.50 -29.55
CA ASP A 189 20.72 -29.25 -30.24
C ASP A 189 20.88 -28.10 -29.23
#